data_AF-A0A2E4DTP9-F1
#
_entry.id   AF-A0A2E4DTP9-F1
#
_cell.length_a   1.000
_cell.length_b   1.000
_cell.length_c   1.000
_cell.angle_alpha   90.00
_cell.angle_beta   90.00
_cell.angle_gamma   90.00
#
_symmetry.space_group_name_H-M   'P 1'
#
loop_
_entity.id
_entity.type
_entity.pdbx_description
1 polymer ?
#
loop_
_entity_poly.entity_id
_entity_poly.type
_entity_poly.pdbx_seq_one_letter_code
_entity_poly.pdbx_strand_id
1 'polypeptide(L)' 'MQMGFTGISAVFMVHLASVIPNASLAHVSLFQLLEHSLLLEPLRISEGKAKVPEKLGIGIKIDMDAIDKYQVL' A
#
# COMPACT_ATOMS: atom_id res chain seq x y z
N MET A 1 -7.16 -9.10 7.84
CA MET A 1 -8.17 -8.83 6.79
C MET A 1 -7.41 -8.39 5.56
N GLN A 2 -7.56 -9.04 4.40
CA GLN A 2 -6.84 -8.64 3.18
C GLN A 2 -7.78 -7.80 2.31
N MET A 3 -7.35 -6.58 1.97
CA MET A 3 -8.08 -5.65 1.10
C MET A 3 -7.25 -5.42 -0.17
N GLY A 4 -7.76 -5.87 -1.32
CA GLY A 4 -7.07 -5.72 -2.61
C GLY A 4 -5.68 -6.37 -2.68
N PHE A 5 -5.02 -6.22 -3.84
CA PHE A 5 -3.68 -6.77 -4.09
C PHE A 5 -2.65 -5.70 -4.48
N THR A 6 -3.02 -4.43 -4.57
CA THR A 6 -2.14 -3.36 -5.06
C THR A 6 -1.49 -2.59 -3.93
N GLY A 7 -0.46 -1.81 -4.26
CA GLY A 7 0.16 -0.90 -3.28
C GLY A 7 -0.84 0.10 -2.70
N ILE A 8 -1.84 0.54 -3.47
CA ILE A 8 -2.85 1.52 -3.03
C ILE A 8 -3.62 0.99 -1.80
N SER A 9 -4.13 -0.23 -1.89
CA SER A 9 -4.89 -0.82 -0.77
C SER A 9 -4.00 -1.12 0.43
N ALA A 10 -2.73 -1.47 0.20
CA ALA A 10 -1.75 -1.64 1.28
C ALA A 10 -1.50 -0.33 2.05
N VAL A 11 -1.39 0.81 1.38
CA VAL A 11 -1.23 2.12 2.04
C VAL A 11 -2.44 2.45 2.90
N PHE A 12 -3.64 2.25 2.35
CA PHE A 12 -4.88 2.41 3.11
C PHE A 12 -4.90 1.52 4.35
N MET A 13 -4.50 0.25 4.24
CA MET A 13 -4.48 -0.69 5.36
C MET A 13 -3.49 -0.27 6.45
N VAL A 14 -2.33 0.28 6.10
CA VAL A 14 -1.36 0.79 7.08
C VAL A 14 -1.93 1.98 7.85
N HIS A 15 -2.62 2.92 7.18
CA HIS A 15 -3.35 4.00 7.83
C HIS A 15 -4.43 3.46 8.77
N LEU A 16 -5.25 2.53 8.30
CA LEU A 16 -6.31 1.92 9.11
C LEU A 16 -5.75 1.19 10.34
N ALA A 17 -4.70 0.39 10.18
CA ALA A 17 -4.07 -0.31 11.29
C ALA A 17 -3.45 0.64 12.32
N SER A 18 -2.93 1.80 11.89
CA SER A 18 -2.30 2.79 12.77
C SER A 18 -3.25 3.41 13.80
N VAL A 19 -4.56 3.41 13.51
CA VAL A 19 -5.60 3.98 14.39
C VAL A 19 -6.36 2.91 15.19
N ILE A 20 -6.00 1.63 15.05
CA ILE A 20 -6.61 0.52 15.80
C ILE A 20 -5.62 0.06 16.89
N PRO A 21 -5.83 0.42 18.17
CA PRO A 21 -4.84 0.21 19.23
C PRO A 21 -4.46 -1.26 19.47
N ASN A 22 -5.33 -2.19 19.07
CA ASN A 22 -5.19 -3.63 19.25
C ASN A 22 -4.91 -4.39 17.93
N ALA A 23 -4.48 -3.70 16.87
CA ALA A 23 -4.06 -4.33 15.61
C ALA A 23 -2.69 -5.04 15.75
N SER A 24 -2.66 -6.19 16.43
CA SER A 24 -1.44 -6.96 16.71
C SER A 24 -1.20 -8.14 15.76
N LEU A 25 -2.20 -8.52 14.96
CA LEU A 25 -2.10 -9.67 14.06
C LEU A 25 -1.27 -9.34 12.83
N ALA A 26 -0.45 -10.31 12.39
CA ALA A 26 0.35 -10.17 11.19
C ALA A 26 -0.52 -10.05 9.92
N HIS A 27 0.04 -9.39 8.91
CA HIS A 27 -0.57 -9.22 7.60
C HIS A 27 0.36 -9.74 6.50
N VAL A 28 -0.20 -10.52 5.58
CA VAL A 28 0.54 -11.00 4.40
C VAL A 28 0.43 -9.95 3.30
N SER A 29 1.57 -9.43 2.84
CA SER A 29 1.62 -8.36 1.85
C SER A 29 2.03 -8.90 0.48
N LEU A 30 1.08 -9.00 -0.45
CA LEU A 30 1.33 -9.56 -1.79
C LEU A 30 1.60 -8.49 -2.86
N PHE A 31 1.36 -7.21 -2.56
CA PHE A 31 1.54 -6.12 -3.53
C PHE A 31 2.98 -5.96 -4.03
N GLN A 32 3.96 -6.49 -3.29
CA GLN A 32 5.37 -6.50 -3.70
C GLN A 32 5.68 -7.55 -4.79
N LEU A 33 4.77 -8.49 -5.03
CA LEU A 33 4.89 -9.53 -6.06
C LEU A 33 4.38 -9.05 -7.43
N LEU A 34 3.69 -7.91 -7.48
CA LEU A 34 3.28 -7.32 -8.75
C LEU A 34 4.52 -6.86 -9.52
N GLU A 35 4.54 -7.12 -10.83
CA GLU A 35 5.64 -6.69 -11.70
C GLU A 35 5.87 -5.18 -11.64
N HIS A 36 4.79 -4.41 -11.47
CA HIS A 36 4.84 -2.96 -11.40
C HIS A 36 3.95 -2.42 -10.27
N SER A 37 4.47 -1.44 -9.53
CA SER A 37 3.67 -0.73 -8.53
C SER A 37 2.86 0.37 -9.19
N LEU A 38 1.61 0.57 -8.75
CA LEU A 38 0.81 1.73 -9.16
C LEU A 38 1.14 3.00 -8.34
N LEU A 39 2.22 2.97 -7.54
CA LEU A 39 2.65 4.05 -6.66
C LEU A 39 4.06 4.50 -7.07
N LEU A 40 4.28 5.81 -7.16
CA LEU A 40 5.61 6.38 -7.44
C LEU A 40 6.61 6.09 -6.30
N GLU A 41 6.11 6.06 -5.06
CA GLU A 41 6.88 5.76 -3.85
C GLU A 41 6.21 4.58 -3.12
N PRO A 42 6.48 3.30 -3.50
CA PRO A 42 5.83 2.15 -2.89
C PRO A 42 6.16 1.99 -1.40
N LEU A 43 5.24 1.41 -0.63
CA LEU A 43 5.51 1.02 0.76
C LEU A 43 6.70 0.07 0.83
N ARG A 44 7.64 0.40 1.71
CA ARG A 44 8.78 -0.47 2.01
C ARG A 44 8.49 -1.27 3.26
N ILE A 45 8.59 -2.59 3.13
CA ILE A 45 8.58 -3.50 4.26
C ILE A 45 10.03 -3.68 4.72
N SER A 46 10.30 -3.36 5.99
CA SER A 46 11.59 -3.56 6.63
C SER A 46 11.38 -4.19 8.00
N GLU A 47 12.12 -5.25 8.30
CA GLU A 47 11.99 -6.00 9.57
C GLU A 47 10.54 -6.43 9.88
N GLY A 48 9.79 -6.80 8.84
CA GLY A 48 8.38 -7.23 8.95
C GLY A 48 7.39 -6.10 9.24
N LYS A 49 7.80 -4.84 9.15
CA LYS A 49 6.95 -3.67 9.42
C LYS A 49 6.96 -2.69 8.24
N ALA A 50 5.92 -1.87 8.16
CA ALA A 50 5.83 -0.73 7.24
C ALA A 50 5.68 0.55 8.05
N LYS A 51 6.27 1.66 7.58
CA LYS A 51 6.02 2.98 8.16
C LYS A 51 4.72 3.55 7.57
N VAL A 52 3.89 4.14 8.42
CA VAL A 52 2.70 4.90 7.99
C VAL A 52 3.15 6.16 7.25
N PRO A 53 2.66 6.42 6.03
CA PRO A 53 2.95 7.69 5.34
C PRO A 53 2.37 8.89 6.09
N GLU A 54 3.13 9.98 6.20
CA GLU A 54 2.74 11.17 6.99
C GLU A 54 2.35 12.38 6.13
N LYS A 55 2.54 12.33 4.80
CA LYS A 55 2.11 13.39 3.88
C LYS A 55 0.57 13.45 3.82
N LEU A 56 0.02 14.61 3.45
CA LEU A 56 -1.44 14.83 3.33
C LEU A 56 -2.15 13.79 2.44
N GLY A 57 -3.41 13.51 2.75
CA GLY A 57 -4.22 12.52 2.05
C GLY A 57 -3.76 11.10 2.37
N ILE A 58 -3.68 10.23 1.35
CA ILE A 58 -3.14 8.86 1.51
C ILE A 58 -1.61 8.86 1.75
N GLY A 59 -0.95 10.00 1.55
CA GLY A 59 0.45 10.22 1.86
C GLY A 59 1.46 9.67 0.85
N ILE A 60 0.99 9.08 -0.25
CA ILE A 60 1.80 8.58 -1.38
C ILE A 60 1.16 9.01 -2.70
N LYS A 61 1.99 9.28 -3.71
CA LYS A 61 1.55 9.63 -5.06
C LYS A 61 1.28 8.37 -5.91
N ILE A 62 0.22 8.41 -6.70
CA ILE A 62 -0.13 7.39 -7.69
C ILE A 62 0.71 7.61 -8.95
N ASP A 63 1.16 6.52 -9.55
CA ASP A 63 1.80 6.51 -10.86
C ASP A 63 0.70 6.45 -11.94
N MET A 64 0.37 7.60 -12.52
CA MET A 64 -0.68 7.67 -13.53
C MET A 64 -0.25 7.08 -14.88
N ASP A 65 1.05 7.08 -15.20
CA ASP A 65 1.57 6.44 -16.41
C ASP A 65 1.37 4.91 -16.32
N ALA A 66 1.59 4.34 -15.14
CA ALA A 66 1.28 2.94 -14.86
C ALA A 66 -0.23 2.65 -14.95
N ILE A 67 -1.08 3.52 -14.40
CA ILE A 67 -2.54 3.38 -14.54
C ILE A 67 -2.92 3.36 -16.02
N ASP A 68 -2.39 4.29 -16.81
CA ASP A 68 -2.71 4.39 -18.24
C ASP A 68 -2.28 3.16 -19.03
N LYS A 69 -1.15 2.55 -18.65
CA LYS A 69 -0.61 1.32 -19.24
C LYS A 69 -1.41 0.06 -18.88
N TYR A 70 -1.83 -0.07 -17.62
CA TYR A 70 -2.41 -1.32 -17.08
C TYR A 70 -3.95 -1.32 -17.00
N GLN A 71 -4.61 -0.20 -17.29
CA GLN A 71 -6.07 -0.18 -17.39
C GLN A 71 -6.57 -1.09 -18.52
N VAL A 72 -7.71 -1.75 -18.29
CA VAL A 72 -8.43 -2.52 -19.30
C VAL A 72 -9.78 -1.85 -19.49
N LEU A 73 -10.09 -1.47 -20.73
CA LEU A 73 -11.36 -0.86 -21.12
C LEU A 73 -12.47 -1.91 -21.28
#